data_AF-A0A1U8JRE5-F1
#
_entry.id   AF-A0A1U8JRE5-F1
#
_cell.length_a   1.000
_cell.length_b   1.000
_cell.length_c   1.000
_cell.angle_alpha   90.00
_cell.angle_beta   90.00
_cell.angle_gamma   90.00
#
_symmetry.space_group_name_H-M   'P 1'
#
loop_
_entity.id
_entity.type
_entity.pdbx_description
1 polymer ?
#
loop_
_entity_poly.entity_id
_entity_poly.type
_entity_poly.pdbx_seq_one_letter_code
_entity_poly.pdbx_strand_id
1 'polypeptide(L)'
;MAACDFNMCFIFTFPGWEGTAHDSRIFLQALRKQELKFPHPPPGKYYLVDSGYPQMAGFLGPYRGERYHLPDFRRGNHQVSGKKEIFNHAHSSLRSVIERTFGV
;
A
#
# COMPACT_ATOMS: atom_id res chain seq x y z
N MET A 1 6.74 5.17 -8.96
CA MET A 1 6.44 4.58 -7.64
C MET A 1 7.04 5.46 -6.56
N ALA A 2 6.37 5.65 -5.42
CA ALA A 2 6.98 6.26 -4.25
C ALA A 2 6.48 5.59 -2.97
N ALA A 3 7.24 5.76 -1.89
CA ALA A 3 6.87 5.34 -0.55
C ALA A 3 6.96 6.55 0.39
N CYS A 4 6.05 6.64 1.34
CA CYS A 4 6.00 7.68 2.35
C CYS A 4 5.79 7.08 3.73
N ASP A 5 6.17 7.84 4.76
CA ASP A 5 5.86 7.50 6.15
C ASP A 5 4.50 8.08 6.58
N PHE A 6 4.11 7.81 7.83
CA PHE A 6 2.86 8.35 8.38
C PHE A 6 2.93 9.84 8.72
N ASN A 7 4.10 10.48 8.63
CA ASN A 7 4.26 11.93 8.74
C ASN A 7 4.07 12.64 7.39
N MET A 8 3.61 11.91 6.37
CA MET A 8 3.41 12.40 5.01
C MET A 8 4.72 12.81 4.30
N CYS A 9 5.86 12.28 4.74
CA CYS A 9 7.16 12.52 4.11
C CYS A 9 7.49 11.40 3.13
N PHE A 10 7.89 11.73 1.90
CA PHE A 10 8.42 10.75 0.96
C PHE A 10 9.78 10.23 1.45
N ILE A 11 9.87 8.92 1.65
CA ILE A 11 11.11 8.23 2.05
C ILE A 11 11.82 7.58 0.86
N PHE A 12 11.10 7.41 -0.25
CA PHE A 12 11.62 6.85 -1.48
C PHE A 12 10.79 7.31 -2.66
N THR A 13 11.45 7.68 -3.76
CA THR A 13 10.80 7.95 -5.04
C THR A 13 11.58 7.25 -6.15
N PHE A 14 10.87 6.60 -7.05
CA PHE A 14 11.43 6.01 -8.26
C PHE A 14 10.55 6.40 -9.43
N PRO A 15 11.05 7.25 -10.36
CA PRO A 15 10.27 7.67 -11.51
C PRO A 15 9.82 6.46 -12.31
N GLY A 16 8.60 6.54 -12.83
CA GLY A 16 8.06 5.50 -13.71
C GLY A 16 8.93 5.32 -14.96
N TRP A 17 8.81 4.16 -15.60
CA TRP A 17 9.38 3.96 -16.92
C TRP A 17 8.44 4.49 -17.99
N GLU A 18 9.01 4.96 -19.10
CA GLU A 18 8.24 5.37 -20.26
C GLU A 18 7.38 4.21 -20.78
N GLY A 19 6.12 4.49 -21.10
CA GLY A 19 5.14 3.50 -21.59
C GLY A 19 4.23 2.89 -20.50
N THR A 20 3.57 1.78 -20.82
CA THR A 20 2.57 1.10 -19.97
C THR A 20 3.19 0.06 -19.03
N ALA A 21 4.30 0.40 -18.38
CA ALA A 21 4.92 -0.51 -17.43
C ALA A 21 4.01 -0.72 -16.22
N HIS A 22 3.67 -1.98 -15.90
CA HIS A 22 2.90 -2.29 -14.70
C HIS A 22 3.65 -1.87 -13.43
N ASP A 23 2.92 -1.27 -12.48
CA ASP A 23 3.44 -0.85 -11.17
C ASP A 23 4.21 -1.96 -10.45
N SER A 24 3.73 -3.21 -10.56
CA SER A 24 4.39 -4.38 -10.00
C SER A 24 5.81 -4.60 -10.53
N ARG A 25 6.07 -4.30 -11.82
CA ARG A 25 7.43 -4.41 -12.39
C ARG A 25 8.35 -3.31 -11.85
N ILE A 26 7.86 -2.08 -11.77
CA ILE A 26 8.62 -0.94 -11.24
C ILE A 26 9.00 -1.20 -9.78
N PHE A 27 8.06 -1.73 -8.99
CA PHE A 27 8.30 -2.11 -7.61
C PHE A 27 9.30 -3.26 -7.46
N LEU A 28 9.12 -4.36 -8.19
CA LEU A 28 10.07 -5.46 -8.15
C LEU A 28 11.48 -5.02 -8.56
N GLN A 29 11.59 -4.07 -9.50
CA GLN A 29 12.87 -3.50 -9.87
C GLN A 29 13.49 -2.66 -8.74
N ALA A 30 12.68 -1.85 -8.05
CA ALA A 30 13.12 -1.08 -6.91
C ALA A 30 13.67 -1.97 -5.79
N LEU A 31 13.05 -3.13 -5.55
CA LEU A 31 13.53 -4.11 -4.56
C LEU A 31 14.81 -4.82 -4.99
N ARG A 32 14.99 -5.11 -6.29
CA ARG A 32 16.11 -5.90 -6.80
C ARG A 32 17.39 -5.08 -6.95
N LYS A 33 17.28 -3.83 -7.42
CA LYS A 33 18.44 -2.98 -7.68
C LYS A 33 18.93 -2.34 -6.38
N GLN A 34 20.01 -2.89 -5.82
CA GLN A 34 20.65 -2.34 -4.61
C GLN A 34 21.08 -0.87 -4.77
N GLU A 35 21.44 -0.46 -5.98
CA GLU A 35 21.78 0.93 -6.32
C GLU A 35 20.65 1.92 -6.03
N LEU A 36 19.38 1.47 -6.12
CA LEU A 36 18.22 2.30 -5.82
C LEU A 36 18.04 2.51 -4.32
N LYS A 37 18.70 1.72 -3.46
CA LYS A 37 18.65 1.84 -1.99
C LYS A 37 17.22 1.91 -1.46
N PHE A 38 16.33 1.05 -1.99
CA PHE A 38 14.97 0.98 -1.50
C PHE A 38 14.95 0.69 0.01
N PRO A 39 14.32 1.55 0.84
CA PRO A 39 14.27 1.35 2.28
C PRO A 39 13.39 0.14 2.56
N HIS A 40 13.89 -0.83 3.31
CA HIS A 40 13.10 -1.99 3.72
C HIS A 40 12.47 -1.74 5.10
N PRO A 41 11.28 -2.30 5.37
CA PRO A 41 10.67 -2.16 6.69
C PRO A 41 11.56 -2.81 7.76
N PRO A 42 11.70 -2.20 8.95
CA PRO A 42 12.41 -2.82 10.07
C PRO A 42 11.79 -4.17 10.48
N PRO A 43 12.54 -5.05 11.17
CA PRO A 43 12.00 -6.30 11.68
C PRO A 43 10.71 -6.11 12.48
N GLY A 44 9.69 -6.91 12.16
CA GLY A 44 8.36 -6.82 12.78
C GLY A 44 7.46 -5.70 12.24
N LYS A 45 7.92 -4.89 11.28
CA LYS A 45 7.12 -3.87 10.59
C LYS A 45 6.84 -4.26 9.15
N TYR A 46 5.84 -3.62 8.57
CA TYR A 46 5.38 -3.86 7.20
C TYR A 46 5.06 -2.53 6.53
N TYR A 47 5.25 -2.47 5.21
CA TYR A 47 4.70 -1.41 4.39
C TYR A 47 3.29 -1.78 3.92
N LEU A 48 2.41 -0.79 3.89
CA LEU A 48 1.11 -0.92 3.24
C LEU A 48 1.29 -0.68 1.75
N VAL A 49 0.74 -1.57 0.94
CA VAL A 49 0.80 -1.48 -0.52
C VAL A 49 -0.59 -1.60 -1.13
N ASP A 50 -0.73 -1.09 -2.35
CA ASP A 50 -1.94 -1.23 -3.16
C ASP A 50 -2.14 -2.67 -3.63
N SER A 51 -3.39 -3.01 -3.97
CA SER A 51 -3.77 -4.35 -4.46
C SER A 51 -3.09 -4.75 -5.78
N GLY A 52 -2.53 -3.78 -6.50
CA GLY A 52 -1.74 -3.96 -7.72
C GLY A 52 -0.31 -4.45 -7.47
N TYR A 53 0.19 -4.38 -6.24
CA TYR A 53 1.51 -4.89 -5.87
C TYR A 53 1.46 -6.35 -5.40
N PRO A 54 2.57 -7.10 -5.55
CA PRO A 54 2.64 -8.47 -5.05
C PRO A 54 2.56 -8.52 -3.52
N GLN A 55 1.76 -9.44 -2.99
CA GLN A 55 1.72 -9.75 -1.56
C GLN A 55 2.96 -10.59 -1.19
N MET A 56 3.86 -10.04 -0.40
CA MET A 56 5.09 -10.73 0.02
C MET A 56 5.50 -10.30 1.43
N ALA A 57 6.43 -11.02 2.06
CA ALA A 57 6.94 -10.65 3.38
C ALA A 57 7.44 -9.19 3.40
N GLY A 58 7.02 -8.42 4.40
CA GLY A 58 7.31 -6.99 4.52
C GLY A 58 6.32 -6.05 3.81
N PHE A 59 5.41 -6.57 2.95
CA PHE A 59 4.48 -5.76 2.17
C PHE A 59 3.04 -6.30 2.26
N LEU A 60 2.15 -5.48 2.78
CA LEU A 60 0.77 -5.84 3.08
C LEU A 60 -0.19 -5.13 2.13
N GLY A 61 -0.67 -5.89 1.16
CA GLY A 61 -1.81 -5.52 0.32
C GLY A 61 -3.15 -5.83 1.01
N PRO A 62 -4.25 -5.19 0.58
CA PRO A 62 -5.58 -5.52 1.08
C PRO A 62 -6.03 -6.91 0.61
N TYR A 63 -6.88 -7.56 1.41
CA TYR A 63 -7.54 -8.80 1.00
C TYR A 63 -8.52 -8.53 -0.15
N ARG A 64 -8.35 -9.26 -1.25
CA ARG A 64 -9.23 -9.20 -2.42
C ARG A 64 -10.55 -9.91 -2.14
N GLY A 65 -11.63 -9.42 -2.77
CA GLY A 65 -12.97 -10.01 -2.67
C GLY A 65 -13.73 -9.63 -1.40
N GLU A 66 -13.15 -8.78 -0.56
CA GLU A 66 -13.76 -8.27 0.68
C GLU A 66 -13.94 -6.75 0.57
N ARG A 67 -14.81 -6.17 1.40
CA ARG A 67 -15.01 -4.71 1.44
C ARG A 67 -13.70 -4.00 1.76
N TYR A 68 -13.45 -2.86 1.12
CA TYR A 68 -12.19 -2.11 1.28
C TYR A 68 -12.37 -0.60 1.45
N HIS A 69 -13.28 0.04 0.72
CA HIS A 69 -13.36 1.50 0.75
C HIS A 69 -14.03 2.00 2.03
N LEU A 70 -13.43 3.00 2.71
CA LEU A 70 -13.99 3.60 3.93
C LEU A 70 -15.47 4.01 3.84
N PRO A 71 -15.97 4.58 2.71
CA PRO A 71 -17.39 4.90 2.58
C PRO A 71 -18.30 3.68 2.67
N ASP A 72 -17.87 2.52 2.19
CA ASP A 72 -18.67 1.28 2.19
C ASP A 72 -18.87 0.76 3.62
N PHE A 73 -17.92 1.01 4.51
CA PHE A 73 -18.03 0.67 5.93
C PHE A 73 -18.95 1.64 6.69
N ARG A 74 -19.01 2.91 6.28
CA ARG A 74 -19.89 3.92 6.91
C ARG A 74 -21.34 3.83 6.46
N ARG A 75 -21.58 3.42 5.21
CA ARG A 75 -22.92 3.33 4.60
C ARG A 75 -23.65 2.02 4.93
N GLY A 76 -22.94 0.98 5.36
CA GLY A 76 -23.55 -0.30 5.69
C GLY A 76 -24.13 -0.33 7.10
N ASN A 77 -25.36 -0.83 7.25
CA ASN A 77 -25.96 -1.19 8.55
C ASN A 77 -25.28 -2.40 9.22
N HIS A 78 -24.27 -3.00 8.59
CA HIS A 78 -23.56 -4.17 9.09
C HIS A 78 -22.20 -3.77 9.66
N GLN A 79 -21.93 -4.16 10.90
CA GLN A 79 -20.62 -4.00 11.52
C GLN A 79 -19.55 -4.75 10.74
N VAL A 80 -18.34 -4.19 10.68
CA VAL A 80 -17.15 -4.84 10.12
C VAL A 80 -17.01 -6.22 10.75
N SER A 81 -17.06 -7.27 9.94
CA SER A 81 -17.09 -8.65 10.46
C SER A 81 -16.08 -9.54 9.76
N GLY A 82 -15.47 -10.43 10.53
CA GLY A 82 -14.45 -11.34 10.02
C GLY A 82 -13.06 -10.70 9.91
N LYS A 83 -12.04 -11.56 9.99
CA LYS A 83 -10.64 -11.12 10.10
C LYS A 83 -10.15 -10.31 8.88
N LYS A 84 -10.67 -10.60 7.69
CA LYS A 84 -10.25 -9.92 6.45
C LYS A 84 -10.86 -8.53 6.29
N GLU A 85 -12.15 -8.35 6.58
CA GLU A 85 -12.76 -7.01 6.56
C GLU A 85 -12.19 -6.11 7.64
N ILE A 86 -11.95 -6.64 8.85
CA ILE A 86 -11.29 -5.89 9.93
C ILE A 86 -9.91 -5.40 9.47
N PHE A 87 -9.13 -6.29 8.86
CA PHE A 87 -7.85 -5.92 8.28
C PHE A 87 -7.99 -4.86 7.18
N ASN A 88 -8.91 -5.05 6.23
CA ASN A 88 -9.12 -4.11 5.12
C ASN A 88 -9.59 -2.73 5.59
N HIS A 89 -10.45 -2.67 6.61
CA HIS A 89 -10.89 -1.43 7.22
C HIS A 89 -9.71 -0.67 7.86
N ALA A 90 -8.85 -1.37 8.61
CA ALA A 90 -7.64 -0.80 9.19
C ALA A 90 -6.64 -0.36 8.10
N HIS A 91 -6.43 -1.20 7.08
CA HIS A 91 -5.56 -0.90 5.94
C HIS A 91 -6.03 0.35 5.20
N SER A 92 -7.32 0.44 4.86
CA SER A 92 -7.89 1.60 4.16
C SER A 92 -7.83 2.87 5.02
N SER A 93 -8.04 2.76 6.33
CA SER A 93 -7.91 3.90 7.26
C SER A 93 -6.49 4.48 7.27
N LEU A 94 -5.47 3.61 7.24
CA LEU A 94 -4.06 4.01 7.19
C LEU A 94 -3.66 4.53 5.80
N ARG A 95 -4.23 3.95 4.74
CA ARG A 95 -4.02 4.40 3.35
C ARG A 95 -4.47 5.85 3.13
N SER A 96 -5.44 6.36 3.87
CA SER A 96 -5.83 7.77 3.81
C SER A 96 -4.67 8.74 4.08
N VAL A 97 -3.63 8.33 4.82
CA VAL A 97 -2.41 9.14 4.99
C VAL A 97 -1.61 9.17 3.70
N ILE A 98 -1.43 8.00 3.07
CA ILE A 98 -0.75 7.83 1.80
C ILE A 98 -1.46 8.66 0.72
N GLU A 99 -2.77 8.48 0.53
CA GLU A 99 -3.56 9.21 -0.47
C GLU A 99 -3.43 10.73 -0.33
N ARG A 100 -3.51 11.26 0.91
CA ARG A 100 -3.26 12.69 1.16
C ARG A 100 -1.84 13.14 0.81
N THR A 101 -0.82 12.31 1.02
CA THR A 101 0.57 12.61 0.61
C THR A 101 0.72 12.67 -0.90
N PHE A 102 -0.01 11.83 -1.63
CA PHE A 102 -0.01 11.82 -3.10
C PHE A 102 -1.02 12.80 -3.72
N GLY A 103 -1.91 13.39 -2.93
CA GLY A 103 -2.96 14.30 -3.41
C GLY A 103 -4.08 13.60 -4.17
N VAL A 104 -4.37 12.34 -3.84
CA VAL A 104 -5.39 11.48 -4.47
C VAL A 104 -6.60 11.32 -3.57
#